data_AF-A0A504Z503-F1
#
_entry.id   AF-A0A504Z503-F1
#
_cell.length_a   1.000
_cell.length_b   1.000
_cell.length_c   1.000
_cell.angle_alpha   90.00
_cell.angle_beta   90.00
_cell.angle_gamma   90.00
#
_symmetry.space_group_name_H-M   'P 1'
#
loop_
_entity.id
_entity.type
_entity.pdbx_description
1 polymer ?
#
loop_
_entity_poly.entity_id
_entity_poly.type
_entity_poly.pdbx_seq_one_letter_code
_entity_poly.pdbx_strand_id
1 'polypeptide(L)'
;MAWEETRRADEERLRQAKEEINAMKETLTAERRRLDERVNQLRIDEVKLEETRRQLDIVRCDLAREQESLNSRNEYVSQQLSEINQRAESVAQAERALDEAEARQRKLQTEQGKQFSELQIRMEKMHEAETKLILERKELAREHAELTRLRHEVMSGQAKVLCASCQVPVREYDPSRPRSRPRAESAVRNKARRSLLSEADMRASLMDDQSLRKLKVSQEEDAQFLAAEKRYLQRIKQATKELTAK
;
A
#
# COMPACT_ATOMS: atom_id res chain seq x y z
N MET A 1 33.56 50.63 123.82
CA MET A 1 32.23 50.95 123.26
C MET A 1 32.30 51.27 121.77
N ALA A 2 32.84 52.41 121.32
CA ALA A 2 32.82 52.79 119.88
C ALA A 2 33.51 51.80 118.90
N TRP A 3 34.61 51.14 119.32
CA TRP A 3 35.31 50.15 118.49
C TRP A 3 34.49 48.85 118.29
N GLU A 4 33.73 48.42 119.30
CA GLU A 4 32.91 47.21 119.23
C GLU A 4 31.69 47.42 118.33
N GLU A 5 31.10 48.61 118.35
CA GLU A 5 30.00 49.00 117.45
C GLU A 5 30.47 49.06 115.99
N THR A 6 31.66 49.63 115.75
CA THR A 6 32.28 49.65 114.41
C THR A 6 32.56 48.23 113.91
N ARG A 7 33.12 47.36 114.76
CA ARG A 7 33.40 45.95 114.43
C ARG A 7 32.12 45.19 114.09
N ARG A 8 31.03 45.37 114.85
CA ARG A 8 29.72 44.74 114.56
C ARG A 8 29.15 45.24 113.24
N ALA A 9 29.26 46.54 112.94
CA ALA A 9 28.82 47.10 111.67
C ALA A 9 29.64 46.56 110.48
N ASP A 10 30.94 46.34 110.66
CA ASP A 10 31.80 45.71 109.64
C ASP A 10 31.47 44.23 109.42
N GLU A 11 31.24 43.48 110.50
CA GLU A 11 30.83 42.07 110.45
C GLU A 11 29.47 41.92 109.72
N GLU A 12 28.53 42.82 109.99
CA GLU A 12 27.22 42.85 109.34
C GLU A 12 27.32 43.24 107.85
N ARG A 13 28.14 44.23 107.51
CA ARG A 13 28.43 44.58 106.10
C ARG A 13 29.08 43.41 105.35
N LEU A 14 30.02 42.70 105.99
CA LEU A 14 30.65 41.52 105.41
C LEU A 14 29.64 40.38 105.21
N ARG A 15 28.71 40.20 106.16
CA ARG A 15 27.62 39.21 106.05
C ARG A 15 26.71 39.52 104.87
N GLN A 16 26.26 40.77 104.74
CA GLN A 16 25.43 41.23 103.62
C GLN A 16 26.14 41.03 102.27
N ALA A 17 27.41 41.45 102.16
CA ALA A 17 28.19 41.25 100.94
C ALA A 17 28.36 39.75 100.58
N LYS A 18 28.53 38.87 101.57
CA LYS A 18 28.59 37.41 101.34
C LYS A 18 27.25 36.86 100.85
N GLU A 19 26.14 37.33 101.41
CA GLU A 19 24.79 36.93 100.99
C GLU A 19 24.51 37.40 99.56
N GLU A 20 24.86 38.64 99.21
CA GLU A 20 24.78 39.16 97.85
C GLU A 20 25.64 38.35 96.87
N ILE A 21 26.88 38.03 97.24
CA ILE A 21 27.76 37.17 96.43
C ILE A 21 27.15 35.78 96.22
N ASN A 22 26.55 35.19 97.25
CA ASN A 22 25.91 33.88 97.14
C ASN A 22 24.67 33.93 96.24
N ALA A 23 23.84 34.97 96.38
CA ALA A 23 22.69 35.20 95.49
C ALA A 23 23.13 35.37 94.03
N MET A 24 24.19 36.15 93.77
CA MET A 24 24.76 36.30 92.43
C MET A 24 25.34 35.00 91.86
N LYS A 25 25.94 34.15 92.71
CA LYS A 25 26.39 32.82 92.28
C LYS A 25 25.22 31.93 91.90
N GLU A 26 24.15 31.93 92.68
CA GLU A 26 22.95 31.15 92.38
C GLU A 26 22.30 31.59 91.06
N THR A 27 22.13 32.90 90.84
CA THR A 27 21.61 33.42 89.56
C THR A 27 22.51 33.07 88.39
N LEU A 28 23.84 33.20 88.53
CA LEU A 28 24.79 32.81 87.49
C LEU A 28 24.69 31.31 87.17
N THR A 29 24.55 30.44 88.18
CA THR A 29 24.38 29.00 87.95
C THR A 29 23.06 28.66 87.27
N ALA A 30 21.97 29.38 87.59
CA ALA A 30 20.68 29.23 86.94
C ALA A 30 20.74 29.66 85.46
N GLU A 31 21.36 30.81 85.17
CA GLU A 31 21.56 31.27 83.78
C GLU A 31 22.46 30.34 83.00
N ARG A 32 23.53 29.79 83.61
CA ARG A 32 24.37 28.78 82.98
C ARG A 32 23.57 27.53 82.58
N ARG A 33 22.70 27.03 83.47
CA ARG A 33 21.82 25.88 83.15
C ARG A 33 20.87 26.21 81.99
N ARG A 34 20.26 27.40 81.99
CA ARG A 34 19.39 27.86 80.89
C ARG A 34 20.14 27.95 79.55
N LEU A 35 21.38 28.41 79.57
CA LEU A 35 22.22 28.45 78.38
C LEU A 35 22.57 27.04 77.90
N ASP A 36 22.96 26.14 78.80
CA ASP A 36 23.25 24.73 78.47
C ASP A 36 22.00 24.05 77.83
N GLU A 37 20.80 24.30 78.35
CA GLU A 37 19.53 23.83 77.77
C GLU A 37 19.30 24.39 76.36
N ARG A 38 19.51 25.70 76.15
CA ARG A 38 19.38 26.33 74.83
C ARG A 38 20.39 25.78 73.82
N VAL A 39 21.63 25.56 74.23
CA VAL A 39 22.67 24.97 73.36
C VAL A 39 22.28 23.55 72.97
N ASN A 40 21.79 22.74 73.91
CA ASN A 40 21.30 21.40 73.61
C ASN A 40 20.12 21.43 72.63
N GLN A 41 19.18 22.36 72.81
CA GLN A 41 18.05 22.53 71.91
C GLN A 41 18.50 22.91 70.49
N LEU A 42 19.41 23.88 70.36
CA LEU A 42 19.97 24.27 69.06
C LEU A 42 20.66 23.10 68.36
N ARG A 43 21.40 22.26 69.10
CA ARG A 43 22.04 21.06 68.55
C ARG A 43 21.01 20.03 68.06
N ILE A 44 19.91 19.84 68.79
CA ILE A 44 18.81 18.96 68.35
C ILE A 44 18.19 19.50 67.06
N ASP A 45 17.95 20.80 66.99
CA ASP A 45 17.32 21.42 65.82
C ASP A 45 18.26 21.43 64.60
N GLU A 46 19.57 21.57 64.80
CA GLU A 46 20.57 21.40 63.75
C GLU A 46 20.53 20.00 63.13
N VAL A 47 20.50 18.95 63.96
CA VAL A 47 20.39 17.56 63.49
C VAL A 47 19.08 17.33 62.74
N LYS A 48 17.95 17.88 63.21
CA LYS A 48 16.67 17.80 62.51
C LYS A 48 16.73 18.50 61.16
N LEU A 49 17.33 19.69 61.09
CA LEU A 49 17.49 20.43 59.84
C LEU A 49 18.35 19.66 58.84
N GLU A 50 19.46 19.04 59.28
CA GLU A 50 20.24 18.15 58.42
C GLU A 50 19.43 16.98 57.87
N GLU A 51 18.62 16.34 58.73
CA GLU A 51 17.81 15.22 58.30
C GLU A 51 16.74 15.64 57.29
N THR A 52 16.07 16.77 57.51
CA THR A 52 15.12 17.32 56.52
C THR A 52 15.80 17.70 55.20
N ARG A 53 17.05 18.19 55.23
CA ARG A 53 17.82 18.46 54.01
C ARG A 53 18.11 17.17 53.25
N ARG A 54 18.55 16.10 53.94
CA ARG A 54 18.77 14.78 53.32
C ARG A 54 17.49 14.25 52.69
N GLN A 55 16.36 14.37 53.37
CA GLN A 55 15.05 13.96 52.83
C GLN A 55 14.65 14.75 51.59
N LEU A 56 14.87 16.07 51.59
CA LEU A 56 14.63 16.90 50.40
C LEU A 56 15.52 16.51 49.23
N ASP A 57 16.78 16.15 49.47
CA ASP A 57 17.69 15.69 48.42
C ASP A 57 17.26 14.34 47.83
N ILE A 58 16.76 13.41 48.66
CA ILE A 58 16.15 12.16 48.17
C ILE A 58 14.96 12.46 47.26
N VAL A 59 14.03 13.30 47.71
CA VAL A 59 12.83 13.66 46.92
C VAL A 59 13.21 14.36 45.61
N ARG A 60 14.24 15.20 45.62
CA ARG A 60 14.76 15.84 44.40
C ARG A 60 15.32 14.82 43.41
N CYS A 61 16.08 13.84 43.89
CA CYS A 61 16.59 12.75 43.05
C CYS A 61 15.45 11.91 42.48
N ASP A 62 14.43 11.59 43.27
CA ASP A 62 13.24 10.85 42.81
C ASP A 62 12.50 11.62 41.72
N LEU A 63 12.26 12.91 41.95
CA LEU A 63 11.60 13.78 40.97
C LEU A 63 12.38 13.88 39.66
N ALA A 64 13.71 13.99 39.73
CA ALA A 64 14.57 14.02 38.55
C ALA A 64 14.46 12.71 37.73
N ARG A 65 14.43 11.56 38.41
CA ARG A 65 14.25 10.25 37.75
C ARG A 65 12.88 10.12 37.10
N GLU A 66 11.82 10.55 37.78
CA GLU A 66 10.47 10.53 37.20
C GLU A 66 10.36 11.48 36.00
N GLN A 67 11.00 12.66 36.06
CA GLN A 67 11.05 13.59 34.93
C GLN A 67 11.75 12.97 33.72
N GLU A 68 12.85 12.27 33.92
CA GLU A 68 13.57 11.57 32.84
C GLU A 68 12.70 10.46 32.22
N SER A 69 12.02 9.67 33.06
CA SER A 69 11.06 8.64 32.63
C SER A 69 9.91 9.23 31.80
N LEU A 70 9.34 10.37 32.25
CA LEU A 70 8.29 11.08 31.52
C LEU A 70 8.79 11.63 30.17
N ASN A 71 10.00 12.18 30.13
CA ASN A 71 10.60 12.66 28.89
C ASN A 71 10.77 11.53 27.87
N SER A 72 11.31 10.38 28.28
CA SER A 72 11.46 9.20 27.41
C SER A 72 10.11 8.69 26.90
N ARG A 73 9.08 8.65 27.74
CA ARG A 73 7.71 8.29 27.32
C ARG A 73 7.15 9.28 26.30
N ASN A 74 7.39 10.57 26.48
CA ASN A 74 6.92 11.61 25.55
C ASN A 74 7.61 11.50 24.19
N GLU A 75 8.92 11.25 24.18
CA GLU A 75 9.69 10.97 22.97
C GLU A 75 9.13 9.75 22.23
N TYR A 76 8.85 8.65 22.95
CA TYR A 76 8.24 7.45 22.38
C TYR A 76 6.87 7.74 21.75
N VAL A 77 5.99 8.45 22.47
CA VAL A 77 4.67 8.83 21.93
C VAL A 77 4.81 9.70 20.68
N SER A 78 5.76 10.64 20.68
CA SER A 78 6.04 11.49 19.52
C SER A 78 6.51 10.68 18.30
N GLN A 79 7.36 9.67 18.52
CA GLN A 79 7.78 8.74 17.46
C GLN A 79 6.59 7.93 16.93
N GLN A 80 5.76 7.38 17.81
CA GLN A 80 4.57 6.62 17.41
C GLN A 80 3.56 7.46 16.62
N LEU A 81 3.37 8.73 17.00
CA LEU A 81 2.53 9.66 16.23
C LEU A 81 3.10 9.91 14.82
N SER A 82 4.42 10.08 14.71
CA SER A 82 5.08 10.21 13.41
C SER A 82 4.90 8.96 12.54
N GLU A 83 5.04 7.77 13.12
CA GLU A 83 4.81 6.50 12.41
C GLU A 83 3.36 6.36 11.94
N ILE A 84 2.39 6.70 12.80
CA ILE A 84 0.97 6.67 12.44
C ILE A 84 0.69 7.62 11.27
N ASN A 85 1.25 8.84 11.29
CA ASN A 85 1.08 9.79 10.21
C ASN A 85 1.66 9.27 8.88
N GLN A 86 2.86 8.68 8.90
CA GLN A 86 3.46 8.07 7.70
C GLN A 86 2.61 6.92 7.15
N ARG A 87 2.05 6.08 8.04
CA ARG A 87 1.14 4.99 7.64
C ARG A 87 -0.16 5.53 7.05
N ALA A 88 -0.74 6.58 7.64
CA ALA A 88 -1.94 7.22 7.13
C ALA A 88 -1.72 7.82 5.73
N GLU A 89 -0.58 8.48 5.51
CA GLU A 89 -0.20 8.97 4.17
C GLU A 89 -0.02 7.84 3.16
N SER A 90 0.60 6.74 3.56
CA SER A 90 0.79 5.55 2.71
C SER A 90 -0.55 4.91 2.33
N VAL A 91 -1.49 4.81 3.28
CA VAL A 91 -2.86 4.32 3.02
C VAL A 91 -3.59 5.25 2.05
N ALA A 92 -3.54 6.57 2.27
CA ALA A 92 -4.17 7.54 1.38
C ALA A 92 -3.57 7.55 -0.04
N GLN A 93 -2.30 7.16 -0.20
CA GLN A 93 -1.70 6.93 -1.52
C GLN A 93 -2.22 5.64 -2.17
N ALA A 94 -2.31 4.55 -1.40
CA ALA A 94 -2.83 3.28 -1.88
C ALA A 94 -4.31 3.37 -2.29
N GLU A 95 -5.13 4.10 -1.53
CA GLU A 95 -6.54 4.35 -1.87
C GLU A 95 -6.68 5.10 -3.21
N ARG A 96 -5.88 6.16 -3.41
CA ARG A 96 -5.86 6.88 -4.70
C ARG A 96 -5.45 5.97 -5.86
N ALA A 97 -4.44 5.13 -5.67
CA ALA A 97 -4.00 4.18 -6.70
C ALA A 97 -5.08 3.13 -7.02
N LEU A 98 -5.83 2.69 -6.00
CA LEU A 98 -6.97 1.79 -6.16
C LEU A 98 -8.08 2.48 -6.97
N ASP A 99 -8.48 3.70 -6.61
CA ASP A 99 -9.49 4.47 -7.34
C ASP A 99 -9.14 4.63 -8.83
N GLU A 100 -7.87 4.94 -9.12
CA GLU A 100 -7.36 5.02 -10.49
C GLU A 100 -7.39 3.67 -11.22
N ALA A 101 -7.11 2.57 -10.52
CA ALA A 101 -7.19 1.22 -11.08
C ALA A 101 -8.64 0.82 -11.38
N GLU A 102 -9.57 1.08 -10.45
CA GLU A 102 -11.00 0.84 -10.65
C GLU A 102 -11.55 1.67 -11.81
N ALA A 103 -11.18 2.94 -11.92
CA ALA A 103 -11.58 3.80 -13.02
C ALA A 103 -11.08 3.26 -14.37
N ARG A 104 -9.84 2.75 -14.43
CA ARG A 104 -9.29 2.08 -15.62
C ARG A 104 -10.05 0.79 -15.95
N GLN A 105 -10.37 -0.03 -14.95
CA GLN A 105 -11.13 -1.25 -15.14
C GLN A 105 -12.52 -0.98 -15.71
N ARG A 106 -13.25 0.03 -15.18
CA ARG A 106 -14.57 0.42 -15.69
C ARG A 106 -14.51 0.87 -17.15
N LYS A 107 -13.49 1.64 -17.53
CA LYS A 107 -13.25 2.05 -18.92
C LYS A 107 -13.02 0.85 -19.83
N LEU A 108 -12.13 -0.07 -19.43
CA LEU A 108 -11.85 -1.29 -20.19
C LEU A 108 -13.08 -2.19 -20.34
N GLN A 109 -13.88 -2.35 -19.28
CA GLN A 109 -15.15 -3.09 -19.38
C GLN A 109 -16.12 -2.45 -20.38
N THR A 110 -16.20 -1.12 -20.38
CA THR A 110 -17.04 -0.38 -21.34
C THR A 110 -16.54 -0.55 -22.78
N GLU A 111 -15.22 -0.50 -23.00
CA GLU A 111 -14.61 -0.72 -24.31
C GLU A 111 -14.80 -2.16 -24.81
N GLN A 112 -14.61 -3.16 -23.94
CA GLN A 112 -14.88 -4.56 -24.26
C GLN A 112 -16.36 -4.77 -24.62
N GLY A 113 -17.28 -4.17 -23.87
CA GLY A 113 -18.71 -4.22 -24.18
C GLY A 113 -19.02 -3.67 -25.58
N LYS A 114 -18.45 -2.51 -25.94
CA LYS A 114 -18.59 -1.93 -27.29
C LYS A 114 -18.04 -2.84 -28.37
N GLN A 115 -16.84 -3.39 -28.17
CA GLN A 115 -16.23 -4.32 -29.14
C GLN A 115 -17.07 -5.58 -29.32
N PHE A 116 -17.63 -6.14 -28.25
CA PHE A 116 -18.51 -7.30 -28.32
C PHE A 116 -19.79 -6.98 -29.11
N SER A 117 -20.43 -5.85 -28.83
CA SER A 117 -21.60 -5.40 -29.60
C SER A 117 -21.28 -5.18 -31.07
N GLU A 118 -20.13 -4.58 -31.40
CA GLU A 118 -19.70 -4.41 -32.79
C GLU A 118 -19.46 -5.75 -33.50
N LEU A 119 -18.84 -6.71 -32.82
CA LEU A 119 -18.62 -8.05 -33.36
C LEU A 119 -19.95 -8.79 -33.57
N GLN A 120 -20.89 -8.66 -32.65
CA GLN A 120 -22.23 -9.23 -32.78
C GLN A 120 -22.96 -8.66 -34.00
N ILE A 121 -22.95 -7.34 -34.20
CA ILE A 121 -23.55 -6.70 -35.38
C ILE A 121 -22.87 -7.18 -36.67
N ARG A 122 -21.53 -7.35 -36.68
CA ARG A 122 -20.81 -7.86 -37.85
C ARG A 122 -21.18 -9.31 -38.15
N MET A 123 -21.31 -10.14 -37.11
CA MET A 123 -21.73 -11.53 -37.24
C MET A 123 -23.15 -11.62 -37.83
N GLU A 124 -24.09 -10.82 -37.34
CA GLU A 124 -25.46 -10.75 -37.86
C GLU A 124 -25.47 -10.35 -39.35
N LYS A 125 -24.72 -9.30 -39.72
CA LYS A 125 -24.59 -8.87 -41.12
C LYS A 125 -23.97 -9.94 -42.03
N MET A 126 -22.96 -10.67 -41.53
CA MET A 126 -22.35 -11.78 -42.27
C MET A 126 -23.34 -12.91 -42.47
N HIS A 127 -24.14 -13.24 -41.46
CA HIS A 127 -25.16 -14.28 -41.55
C HIS A 127 -26.29 -13.90 -42.52
N GLU A 128 -26.73 -12.63 -42.51
CA GLU A 128 -27.69 -12.11 -43.50
C GLU A 128 -27.14 -12.19 -44.93
N ALA A 129 -25.87 -11.83 -45.13
CA ALA A 129 -25.20 -11.92 -46.43
C ALA A 129 -25.07 -13.38 -46.91
N GLU A 130 -24.69 -14.29 -46.02
CA GLU A 130 -24.63 -15.73 -46.31
C GLU A 130 -26.00 -16.28 -46.73
N THR A 131 -27.05 -15.90 -46.01
CA THR A 131 -28.43 -16.31 -46.32
C THR A 131 -28.87 -15.81 -47.70
N LYS A 132 -28.55 -14.55 -48.05
CA LYS A 132 -28.83 -13.99 -49.38
C LYS A 132 -28.09 -14.75 -50.48
N LEU A 133 -26.80 -15.02 -50.32
CA LEU A 133 -26.01 -15.79 -51.28
C LEU A 133 -26.56 -17.21 -51.48
N ILE A 134 -27.06 -17.85 -50.41
CA ILE A 134 -27.70 -19.17 -50.51
C ILE A 134 -28.99 -19.08 -51.35
N LEU A 135 -29.80 -18.04 -51.18
CA LEU A 135 -31.01 -17.83 -51.97
C LEU A 135 -30.69 -17.56 -53.44
N GLU A 136 -29.77 -16.65 -53.73
CA GLU A 136 -29.30 -16.36 -55.10
C GLU A 136 -28.73 -17.61 -55.77
N ARG A 137 -27.95 -18.42 -55.05
CA ARG A 137 -27.42 -19.69 -55.56
C ARG A 137 -28.53 -20.69 -55.88
N LYS A 138 -29.61 -20.74 -55.10
CA LYS A 138 -30.79 -21.57 -55.39
C LYS A 138 -31.53 -21.08 -56.63
N GLU A 139 -31.70 -19.77 -56.79
CA GLU A 139 -32.33 -19.16 -57.97
C GLU A 139 -31.52 -19.44 -59.23
N LEU A 140 -30.20 -19.17 -59.22
CA LEU A 140 -29.30 -19.48 -60.32
C LEU A 140 -29.32 -20.99 -60.68
N ALA A 141 -29.42 -21.88 -59.69
CA ALA A 141 -29.55 -23.31 -59.95
C ALA A 141 -30.86 -23.66 -60.65
N ARG A 142 -31.98 -22.98 -60.34
CA ARG A 142 -33.26 -23.16 -61.03
C ARG A 142 -33.17 -22.64 -62.47
N GLU A 143 -32.66 -21.43 -62.68
CA GLU A 143 -32.46 -20.85 -64.01
C GLU A 143 -31.56 -21.74 -64.87
N HIS A 144 -30.47 -22.26 -64.30
CA HIS A 144 -29.60 -23.20 -65.01
C HIS A 144 -30.33 -24.50 -65.37
N ALA A 145 -31.16 -25.03 -64.49
CA ALA A 145 -31.96 -26.23 -64.78
C ALA A 145 -32.99 -25.96 -65.90
N GLU A 146 -33.65 -24.80 -65.90
CA GLU A 146 -34.58 -24.36 -66.94
C GLU A 146 -33.87 -24.20 -68.29
N LEU A 147 -32.74 -23.49 -68.33
CA LEU A 147 -31.93 -23.34 -69.54
C LEU A 147 -31.43 -24.69 -70.08
N THR A 148 -31.02 -25.59 -69.19
CA THR A 148 -30.59 -26.95 -69.57
C THR A 148 -31.74 -27.74 -70.18
N ARG A 149 -32.95 -27.63 -69.60
CA ARG A 149 -34.15 -28.24 -70.14
C ARG A 149 -34.52 -27.68 -71.52
N LEU A 150 -34.57 -26.35 -71.68
CA LEU A 150 -34.84 -25.70 -72.96
C LEU A 150 -33.82 -26.09 -74.03
N ARG A 151 -32.52 -26.15 -73.67
CA ARG A 151 -31.47 -26.64 -74.57
C ARG A 151 -31.72 -28.10 -74.98
N HIS A 152 -32.17 -28.95 -74.07
CA HIS A 152 -32.52 -30.34 -74.40
C HIS A 152 -33.72 -30.44 -75.33
N GLU A 153 -34.77 -29.62 -75.13
CA GLU A 153 -35.97 -29.54 -75.99
C GLU A 153 -35.63 -29.04 -77.41
N VAL A 154 -34.68 -28.12 -77.53
CA VAL A 154 -34.12 -27.68 -78.82
C VAL A 154 -33.34 -28.81 -79.51
N MET A 155 -32.41 -29.44 -78.79
CA MET A 155 -31.56 -30.52 -79.31
C MET A 155 -32.34 -31.78 -79.71
N SER A 156 -33.44 -32.08 -79.02
CA SER A 156 -34.34 -33.18 -79.35
C SER A 156 -35.29 -32.87 -80.53
N GLY A 157 -35.18 -31.68 -81.12
CA GLY A 157 -35.96 -31.26 -82.29
C GLY A 157 -37.41 -30.85 -81.99
N GLN A 158 -37.76 -30.69 -80.71
CA GLN A 158 -39.11 -30.33 -80.27
C GLN A 158 -39.34 -28.80 -80.29
N ALA A 159 -38.28 -27.98 -80.35
CA ALA A 159 -38.36 -26.52 -80.43
C ALA A 159 -37.45 -25.94 -81.54
N LYS A 160 -37.95 -24.98 -82.33
CA LYS A 160 -37.18 -24.29 -83.40
C LYS A 160 -36.50 -23.04 -82.84
N VAL A 161 -35.16 -22.96 -82.88
CA VAL A 161 -34.40 -21.77 -82.47
C VAL A 161 -34.39 -20.75 -83.60
N LEU A 162 -34.93 -19.56 -83.35
CA LEU A 162 -34.94 -18.44 -84.29
C LEU A 162 -33.95 -17.36 -83.83
N CYS A 163 -33.26 -16.71 -84.76
CA CYS A 163 -32.36 -15.60 -84.44
C CYS A 163 -33.17 -14.40 -83.92
N ALA A 164 -32.81 -13.87 -82.76
CA ALA A 164 -33.51 -12.74 -82.14
C ALA A 164 -33.54 -11.46 -83.01
N SER A 165 -32.57 -11.26 -83.91
CA SER A 165 -32.48 -10.05 -84.76
C SER A 165 -33.14 -10.18 -86.13
N CYS A 166 -33.23 -11.37 -86.73
CA CYS A 166 -33.76 -11.55 -88.08
C CYS A 166 -34.83 -12.64 -88.22
N GLN A 167 -35.23 -13.27 -87.10
CA GLN A 167 -36.25 -14.34 -87.00
C GLN A 167 -36.03 -15.57 -87.91
N VAL A 168 -34.81 -15.75 -88.44
CA VAL A 168 -34.46 -16.93 -89.27
C VAL A 168 -34.05 -18.10 -88.37
N PRO A 169 -34.44 -19.36 -88.69
CA PRO A 169 -34.01 -20.55 -87.96
C PRO A 169 -32.49 -20.73 -87.96
N VAL A 170 -31.91 -20.80 -86.76
CA VAL A 170 -30.46 -20.99 -86.58
C VAL A 170 -30.18 -22.47 -86.38
N ARG A 171 -29.35 -23.07 -87.24
CA ARG A 171 -28.81 -24.43 -87.00
C ARG A 171 -27.73 -24.37 -85.93
N GLU A 172 -27.88 -25.14 -84.87
CA GLU A 172 -26.86 -25.25 -83.82
C GLU A 172 -25.59 -25.91 -84.36
N TYR A 173 -24.45 -25.37 -83.93
CA TYR A 173 -23.11 -25.87 -84.22
C TYR A 173 -22.72 -26.92 -83.17
N ASP A 174 -22.35 -28.11 -83.65
CA ASP A 174 -21.93 -29.27 -82.87
C ASP A 174 -20.57 -29.04 -82.18
N PRO A 175 -20.47 -29.10 -80.84
CA PRO A 175 -19.22 -28.87 -80.12
C PRO A 175 -18.27 -30.07 -80.12
N SER A 176 -18.59 -31.17 -80.81
CA SER A 176 -17.73 -32.37 -80.94
C SER A 176 -16.44 -32.14 -81.75
N ARG A 177 -16.10 -30.90 -82.10
CA ARG A 177 -14.95 -30.55 -82.95
C ARG A 177 -13.85 -29.85 -82.12
N PRO A 178 -12.64 -30.42 -82.01
CA PRO A 178 -11.58 -29.82 -81.21
C PRO A 178 -11.05 -28.58 -81.93
N ARG A 179 -11.17 -27.42 -81.28
CA ARG A 179 -10.38 -26.23 -81.64
C ARG A 179 -9.14 -26.18 -80.75
N SER A 180 -8.01 -26.49 -81.34
CA SER A 180 -6.69 -26.14 -80.84
C SER A 180 -6.58 -24.62 -80.70
N ARG A 181 -6.41 -24.14 -79.46
CA ARG A 181 -5.80 -22.84 -79.18
C ARG A 181 -4.87 -22.93 -77.97
N PRO A 182 -3.80 -22.12 -77.95
CA PRO A 182 -2.65 -22.34 -77.10
C PRO A 182 -2.90 -21.87 -75.67
N ARG A 183 -2.24 -22.56 -74.75
CA ARG A 183 -2.08 -22.25 -73.33
C ARG A 183 -0.94 -21.23 -73.16
N ALA A 184 -1.24 -20.08 -72.54
CA ALA A 184 -0.35 -19.11 -71.84
C ALA A 184 -1.00 -17.72 -71.96
N GLU A 185 -1.07 -16.81 -70.99
CA GLU A 185 -0.66 -16.69 -69.59
C GLU A 185 -1.46 -15.48 -69.06
N SER A 186 -2.21 -15.62 -67.97
CA SER A 186 -2.88 -14.48 -67.32
C SER A 186 -2.14 -14.11 -66.03
N ALA A 187 -1.16 -13.21 -66.14
CA ALA A 187 -0.53 -12.59 -64.98
C ALA A 187 -1.28 -11.30 -64.61
N VAL A 188 -2.44 -11.44 -63.95
CA VAL A 188 -3.07 -10.31 -63.23
C VAL A 188 -2.43 -10.26 -61.84
N ARG A 189 -1.58 -9.24 -61.65
CA ARG A 189 -0.99 -8.85 -60.37
C ARG A 189 -2.08 -8.46 -59.38
N ASN A 190 -2.63 -9.42 -58.65
CA ASN A 190 -3.22 -9.15 -57.34
C ASN A 190 -2.09 -8.99 -56.33
N LYS A 191 -1.76 -7.74 -55.99
CA LYS A 191 -0.97 -7.41 -54.79
C LYS A 191 -1.83 -7.69 -53.55
N ALA A 192 -2.00 -8.96 -53.23
CA ALA A 192 -2.28 -9.35 -51.85
C ALA A 192 -0.99 -9.11 -51.07
N ARG A 193 -0.94 -8.01 -50.31
CA ARG A 193 0.01 -7.82 -49.21
C ARG A 193 -0.24 -8.94 -48.19
N ARG A 194 0.33 -10.12 -48.42
CA ARG A 194 0.58 -11.09 -47.35
C ARG A 194 1.80 -10.59 -46.61
N SER A 195 1.53 -9.90 -45.50
CA SER A 195 2.45 -9.71 -44.41
C SER A 195 2.89 -11.09 -43.92
N LEU A 196 4.03 -11.57 -44.41
CA LEU A 196 4.78 -12.65 -43.75
C LEU A 196 5.53 -12.02 -42.59
N LEU A 197 4.79 -11.77 -41.50
CA LEU A 197 5.39 -11.86 -40.18
C LEU A 197 5.58 -13.37 -39.95
N SER A 198 6.81 -13.76 -39.66
CA SER A 198 7.17 -15.14 -39.41
C SER A 198 6.30 -15.70 -38.28
N GLU A 199 5.98 -17.01 -38.28
CA GLU A 199 5.44 -17.68 -37.09
C GLU A 199 6.38 -17.51 -35.87
N ALA A 200 7.66 -17.21 -36.10
CA ALA A 200 8.62 -16.80 -35.07
C ALA A 200 8.31 -15.40 -34.49
N ASP A 201 7.78 -14.47 -35.30
CA ASP A 201 7.44 -13.10 -34.87
C ASP A 201 6.10 -13.05 -34.11
N MET A 202 5.14 -13.92 -34.44
CA MET A 202 3.90 -14.05 -33.65
C MET A 202 4.10 -14.77 -32.31
N ARG A 203 5.07 -15.70 -32.21
CA ARG A 203 5.47 -16.28 -30.92
C ARG A 203 6.35 -15.36 -30.08
N ALA A 204 7.10 -14.44 -30.69
CA ALA A 204 7.84 -13.39 -29.98
C ALA A 204 6.91 -12.26 -29.46
N SER A 205 5.67 -12.19 -29.93
CA SER A 205 4.69 -11.15 -29.57
C SER A 205 3.63 -11.62 -28.55
N LEU A 206 3.99 -12.50 -27.62
CA LEU A 206 3.10 -12.90 -26.51
C LEU A 206 3.58 -12.45 -25.12
N MET A 207 4.77 -11.87 -25.01
CA MET A 207 5.16 -11.00 -23.90
C MET A 207 6.18 -10.00 -24.44
N ASP A 208 5.85 -8.71 -24.40
CA ASP A 208 6.83 -7.66 -24.70
C ASP A 208 8.05 -7.83 -23.74
N ASP A 209 9.28 -7.62 -24.22
CA ASP A 209 10.52 -7.74 -23.43
C ASP A 209 10.48 -6.89 -22.14
N GLN A 210 9.75 -5.78 -22.15
CA GLN A 210 9.49 -4.93 -21.00
C GLN A 210 8.53 -5.60 -19.99
N SER A 211 7.53 -6.35 -20.47
CA SER A 211 6.63 -7.15 -19.63
C SER A 211 7.36 -8.32 -18.96
N LEU A 212 8.28 -8.99 -19.66
CA LEU A 212 9.14 -10.02 -19.05
C LEU A 212 10.09 -9.44 -17.99
N ARG A 213 10.64 -8.24 -18.22
CA ARG A 213 11.45 -7.55 -17.21
C ARG A 213 10.64 -7.16 -15.99
N LYS A 214 9.42 -6.63 -16.17
CA LYS A 214 8.51 -6.31 -15.05
C LYS A 214 8.14 -7.55 -14.25
N LEU A 215 7.87 -8.67 -14.91
CA LEU A 215 7.59 -9.94 -14.23
C LEU A 215 8.79 -10.43 -13.42
N LYS A 216 10.01 -10.34 -13.96
CA LYS A 216 11.23 -10.71 -13.23
C LYS A 216 11.48 -9.83 -12.01
N VAL A 217 11.27 -8.51 -12.14
CA VAL A 217 11.39 -7.57 -11.02
C VAL A 217 10.34 -7.87 -9.95
N SER A 218 9.09 -8.11 -10.34
CA SER A 218 8.03 -8.52 -9.41
C SER A 218 8.36 -9.84 -8.70
N GLN A 219 8.92 -10.83 -9.41
CA GLN A 219 9.35 -12.08 -8.79
C GLN A 219 10.54 -11.90 -7.83
N GLU A 220 11.45 -10.98 -8.12
CA GLU A 220 12.56 -10.63 -7.22
C GLU A 220 12.06 -9.88 -5.97
N GLU A 221 11.09 -8.98 -6.12
CA GLU A 221 10.43 -8.28 -5.01
C GLU A 221 9.67 -9.27 -4.11
N ASP A 222 8.91 -10.19 -4.69
CA ASP A 222 8.22 -11.26 -3.95
C ASP A 222 9.20 -12.16 -3.20
N ALA A 223 10.32 -12.53 -3.84
CA ALA A 223 11.36 -13.32 -3.20
C ALA A 223 12.03 -12.59 -2.03
N GLN A 224 12.26 -11.28 -2.17
CA GLN A 224 12.79 -10.43 -1.09
C GLN A 224 11.79 -10.30 0.07
N PHE A 225 10.51 -10.12 -0.23
CA PHE A 225 9.43 -10.07 0.76
C PHE A 225 9.36 -11.38 1.56
N LEU A 226 9.31 -12.52 0.88
CA LEU A 226 9.29 -13.84 1.53
C LEU A 226 10.55 -14.09 2.38
N ALA A 227 11.71 -13.61 1.95
CA ALA A 227 12.95 -13.70 2.73
C ALA A 227 12.94 -12.80 3.97
N ALA A 228 12.31 -11.63 3.90
CA ALA A 228 12.12 -10.74 5.04
C ALA A 228 11.11 -11.31 6.05
N GLU A 229 9.99 -11.86 5.56
CA GLU A 229 8.97 -12.51 6.36
C GLU A 229 9.54 -13.72 7.12
N LYS A 230 10.31 -14.58 6.44
CA LYS A 230 11.01 -15.71 7.09
C LYS A 230 11.93 -15.25 8.22
N ARG A 231 12.68 -14.15 8.03
CA ARG A 231 13.54 -13.57 9.07
C ARG A 231 12.74 -13.00 10.23
N TYR A 232 11.59 -12.39 9.96
CA TYR A 232 10.69 -11.88 10.99
C TYR A 232 10.09 -13.02 11.82
N LEU A 233 9.60 -14.07 11.17
CA LEU A 233 9.06 -15.26 11.83
C LEU A 233 10.12 -16.01 12.66
N GLN A 234 11.37 -16.04 12.20
CA GLN A 234 12.48 -16.59 13.00
C GLN A 234 12.71 -15.79 14.29
N ARG A 235 12.69 -14.45 14.22
CA ARG A 235 12.83 -13.59 15.39
C ARG A 235 11.70 -13.82 16.39
N ILE A 236 10.45 -13.92 15.92
CA ILE A 236 9.31 -14.26 16.77
C ILE A 236 9.52 -15.63 17.42
N LYS A 237 9.85 -16.67 16.64
CA LYS A 237 10.09 -18.02 17.19
C LYS A 237 11.19 -18.02 18.25
N GLN A 238 12.24 -17.23 18.08
CA GLN A 238 13.33 -17.13 19.03
C GLN A 238 12.89 -16.41 20.32
N ALA A 239 12.20 -15.27 20.20
CA ALA A 239 11.63 -14.57 21.35
C ALA A 239 10.62 -15.44 22.12
N THR A 240 9.79 -16.22 21.42
CA THR A 240 8.85 -17.15 22.05
C THR A 240 9.57 -18.27 22.81
N LYS A 241 10.66 -18.82 22.25
CA LYS A 241 11.50 -19.82 22.95
C LYS A 241 12.15 -19.24 24.20
N GLU A 242 12.66 -18.01 24.14
CA GLU A 242 13.27 -17.32 25.29
C GLU A 242 12.26 -17.03 26.40
N LEU A 243 11.00 -16.74 26.05
CA LEU A 243 9.90 -16.56 27.00
C LEU A 243 9.40 -17.87 27.61
N THR A 244 9.46 -18.99 26.88
CA THR A 244 9.00 -20.31 27.36
C THR A 244 10.08 -21.08 28.12
N ALA A 245 11.34 -20.64 28.06
CA ALA A 245 12.46 -21.23 28.80
C ALA A 245 12.71 -20.58 30.17
N LYS A 246 11.93 -19.55 30.54
CA LYS A 246 11.88 -18.95 31.88
C LYS A 246 10.70 -19.50 32.67
#